data_AF-A0A411WIA1-F1
#
_entry.id   AF-A0A411WIA1-F1
#
_cell.length_a   1.000
_cell.length_b   1.000
_cell.length_c   1.000
_cell.angle_alpha   90.00
_cell.angle_beta   90.00
_cell.angle_gamma   90.00
#
_symmetry.space_group_name_H-M   'P 1'
#
loop_
_entity.id
_entity.type
_entity.pdbx_description
1 polymer ?
#
loop_
_entity_poly.entity_id
_entity_poly.type
_entity_poly.pdbx_seq_one_letter_code
_entity_poly.pdbx_strand_id
1 'polypeptide(L)'
;MRRAMKRDLELLEVILSKVEQQPQGAPFITNKDFPNRDPALVAAHIQLLCDKHYIMAAQNGDDKWSISRITFDGYDYLELLRESTLT
;
A
#
# COMPACT_ATOMS: atom_id res chain seq x y z
N MET A 1 22.89 14.46 -0.97
CA MET A 1 22.52 13.05 -1.23
C MET A 1 21.41 12.63 -0.25
N ARG A 2 20.15 12.51 -0.69
CA ARG A 2 19.10 11.90 0.15
C ARG A 2 19.36 10.39 0.15
N ARG A 3 19.54 9.78 1.32
CA ARG A 3 19.53 8.32 1.49
C ARG A 3 18.18 7.80 0.98
N ALA A 4 18.16 7.12 -0.16
CA ALA A 4 16.97 6.48 -0.67
C ALA A 4 16.68 5.18 0.11
N MET A 5 15.46 5.13 0.66
CA MET A 5 14.68 4.02 1.25
C MET A 5 14.96 3.51 2.67
N LYS A 6 13.85 3.37 3.45
CA LYS A 6 13.43 2.09 4.08
C LYS A 6 11.89 1.91 4.19
N ARG A 7 11.11 3.00 4.25
CA ARG A 7 9.63 3.03 4.08
C ARG A 7 9.28 4.40 3.49
N ASP A 8 8.82 4.46 2.25
CA ASP A 8 8.26 5.68 1.66
C ASP A 8 6.84 5.85 2.23
N LEU A 9 6.71 6.73 3.24
CA LEU A 9 5.44 6.95 3.95
C LEU A 9 4.36 7.50 3.01
N GLU A 10 4.75 8.34 2.05
CA GLU A 10 3.85 8.87 1.03
C GLU A 10 3.32 7.72 0.16
N LEU A 11 4.19 6.79 -0.25
CA LEU A 11 3.76 5.63 -1.02
C LEU A 11 2.87 4.67 -0.19
N LEU A 12 3.14 4.49 1.10
CA LEU A 12 2.29 3.69 1.99
C LEU A 12 0.90 4.33 2.12
N GLU A 13 0.83 5.65 2.33
CA GLU A 13 -0.43 6.39 2.41
C GLU A 13 -1.21 6.31 1.08
N VAL A 14 -0.53 6.43 -0.05
CA VAL A 14 -1.14 6.31 -1.39
C VAL A 14 -1.71 4.91 -1.61
N ILE A 15 -0.98 3.86 -1.25
CA ILE A 15 -1.46 2.47 -1.38
C ILE A 15 -2.67 2.26 -0.47
N LEU A 16 -2.58 2.61 0.81
CA LEU A 16 -3.65 2.42 1.79
C LEU A 16 -4.90 3.22 1.45
N SER A 17 -4.76 4.49 1.05
CA SER A 17 -5.89 5.33 0.62
C SER A 17 -6.58 4.76 -0.61
N LYS A 18 -5.82 4.20 -1.56
CA LYS A 18 -6.41 3.56 -2.74
C LYS A 18 -7.22 2.32 -2.37
N VAL A 19 -6.73 1.52 -1.43
CA VAL A 19 -7.42 0.32 -0.93
C VAL A 19 -8.67 0.69 -0.11
N GLU A 20 -8.59 1.73 0.72
CA GLU A 20 -9.73 2.27 1.48
C GLU A 20 -10.87 2.70 0.55
N GLN A 21 -10.55 3.35 -0.56
CA GLN A 21 -11.53 3.83 -1.54
C GLN A 21 -12.16 2.72 -2.39
N GLN A 22 -11.69 1.48 -2.26
CA GLN A 22 -12.14 0.37 -3.09
C GLN A 22 -13.55 -0.08 -2.66
N PRO A 23 -14.57 0.01 -3.53
CA PRO A 23 -15.91 -0.45 -3.21
C PRO A 23 -15.95 -1.97 -2.99
N GLN A 24 -16.91 -2.43 -2.18
CA GLN A 24 -17.16 -3.87 -2.05
C GLN A 24 -17.47 -4.49 -3.42
N GLY A 25 -16.76 -5.57 -3.77
CA GLY A 25 -16.92 -6.28 -5.05
C GLY A 25 -16.13 -5.71 -6.23
N ALA A 26 -15.34 -4.65 -6.04
CA ALA A 26 -14.46 -4.13 -7.09
C ALA A 26 -13.28 -5.09 -7.36
N PRO A 27 -12.69 -5.07 -8.59
CA PRO A 27 -11.50 -5.85 -8.92
C PRO A 27 -10.34 -5.55 -7.97
N PHE A 28 -9.49 -6.55 -7.69
CA PHE A 28 -8.32 -6.39 -6.84
C PHE A 28 -7.38 -5.30 -7.33
N ILE A 29 -6.83 -4.52 -6.40
CA ILE A 29 -5.77 -3.55 -6.70
C ILE A 29 -4.47 -4.30 -6.94
N THR A 30 -3.76 -3.90 -7.98
CA THR A 30 -2.49 -4.46 -8.40
C THR A 30 -1.40 -3.39 -8.45
N ASN A 31 -0.15 -3.81 -8.61
CA ASN A 31 0.98 -2.90 -8.82
C ASN A 31 0.80 -1.98 -10.05
N LYS A 32 0.03 -2.40 -11.06
CA LYS A 32 -0.25 -1.58 -12.27
C LYS A 32 -1.16 -0.39 -11.99
N ASP A 33 -1.88 -0.40 -10.87
CA ASP A 33 -2.78 0.67 -10.47
C ASP A 33 -2.04 1.91 -9.92
N PHE A 34 -0.70 1.87 -9.93
CA PHE A 34 0.22 2.94 -9.52
C PHE A 34 1.20 3.29 -10.67
N PRO A 35 0.71 3.77 -11.82
CA PRO A 35 1.49 3.87 -13.06
C PRO A 35 2.67 4.85 -13.02
N ASN A 36 2.68 5.80 -12.08
CA ASN A 36 3.75 6.79 -11.91
C ASN A 36 4.84 6.35 -10.93
N ARG A 37 4.83 5.09 -10.50
CA ARG A 37 5.79 4.53 -9.53
C ARG A 37 6.45 3.29 -10.13
N ASP A 38 7.68 3.02 -9.70
CA ASP A 38 8.39 1.78 -10.06
C ASP A 38 7.61 0.56 -9.53
N PRO A 39 7.20 -0.40 -10.38
CA PRO A 39 6.45 -1.59 -9.96
C PRO A 39 7.15 -2.41 -8.87
N ALA A 40 8.48 -2.52 -8.90
CA ALA A 40 9.24 -3.25 -7.89
C ALA A 40 9.22 -2.50 -6.54
N LEU A 41 9.29 -1.17 -6.58
CA LEU A 41 9.12 -0.34 -5.39
C LEU A 41 7.72 -0.50 -4.79
N VAL A 42 6.68 -0.49 -5.61
CA VAL A 42 5.29 -0.69 -5.16
C VAL A 42 5.12 -2.09 -4.56
N ALA A 43 5.64 -3.13 -5.22
CA ALA A 43 5.59 -4.50 -4.72
C ALA A 43 6.28 -4.65 -3.34
N ALA A 44 7.45 -4.02 -3.16
CA ALA A 44 8.13 -4.01 -1.88
C ALA A 44 7.31 -3.31 -0.77
N HIS A 45 6.59 -2.23 -1.08
CA HIS A 45 5.74 -1.55 -0.10
C HIS A 45 4.47 -2.34 0.23
N ILE A 46 3.88 -3.01 -0.75
CA ILE A 46 2.76 -3.94 -0.51
C ILE A 46 3.20 -5.07 0.42
N GLN A 47 4.38 -5.67 0.19
CA GLN A 47 4.95 -6.69 1.08
C GLN A 47 5.07 -6.18 2.52
N LEU A 48 5.59 -4.97 2.73
CA LEU A 48 5.72 -4.38 4.07
C LEU A 48 4.36 -4.20 4.78
N LEU A 49 3.32 -3.82 4.04
CA LEU A 49 1.96 -3.71 4.58
C LEU A 49 1.37 -5.08 4.92
N CYS A 50 1.67 -6.12 4.12
CA CYS A 50 1.27 -7.50 4.41
C CYS A 50 2.00 -8.07 5.63
N ASP A 51 3.31 -7.81 5.78
CA ASP A 51 4.11 -8.25 6.93
C ASP A 51 3.59 -7.69 8.27
N LYS A 52 2.86 -6.57 8.21
CA LYS A 52 2.21 -5.93 9.36
C LYS A 52 0.71 -6.15 9.42
N HIS A 53 0.17 -6.98 8.53
CA HIS A 53 -1.27 -7.26 8.44
C HIS A 53 -2.13 -6.00 8.26
N TYR A 54 -1.60 -4.91 7.69
CA TYR A 54 -2.38 -3.69 7.41
C TYR A 54 -3.28 -3.85 6.17
N ILE A 55 -2.92 -4.74 5.27
CA ILE A 55 -3.73 -5.13 4.12
C ILE A 55 -3.75 -6.64 3.97
N MET A 56 -4.80 -7.15 3.32
CA MET A 56 -4.86 -8.53 2.85
C MET A 56 -4.63 -8.57 1.34
N ALA A 57 -3.52 -9.18 0.94
CA ALA A 57 -3.17 -9.33 -0.46
C ALA A 57 -2.61 -10.74 -0.74
N ALA A 58 -2.73 -11.17 -1.99
CA ALA A 58 -2.10 -12.38 -2.49
C ALA A 58 -0.97 -12.01 -3.47
N GLN A 59 0.16 -12.72 -3.36
CA GLN A 59 1.26 -12.62 -4.32
C GLN A 59 1.03 -13.60 -5.47
N ASN A 60 1.00 -13.09 -6.70
CA ASN A 60 0.73 -13.80 -7.95
C ASN A 60 1.98 -13.89 -8.86
N GLY A 61 3.18 -13.74 -8.30
CA GLY A 61 4.47 -13.72 -8.98
C GLY A 61 5.41 -12.67 -8.39
N ASP A 62 6.65 -12.61 -8.91
CA ASP A 62 7.77 -11.89 -8.27
C ASP A 62 7.45 -10.44 -7.87
N ASP A 63 6.66 -9.71 -8.67
CA ASP A 63 6.23 -8.32 -8.35
C ASP A 63 4.72 -8.10 -8.45
N LYS A 64 3.94 -9.18 -8.59
CA LYS A 64 2.49 -9.08 -8.85
C LYS A 64 1.71 -9.32 -7.58
N TRP A 65 1.04 -8.29 -7.10
CA TRP A 65 0.15 -8.38 -5.94
C TRP A 65 -1.29 -8.16 -6.34
N SER A 66 -2.21 -8.80 -5.61
CA SER A 66 -3.64 -8.52 -5.67
C SER A 66 -4.15 -8.23 -4.27
N ILE A 67 -4.42 -6.96 -4.01
CA ILE A 67 -4.91 -6.48 -2.72
C ILE A 67 -6.44 -6.60 -2.69
N SER A 68 -6.95 -7.23 -1.64
CA SER A 68 -8.37 -7.53 -1.43
C SER A 68 -9.07 -6.54 -0.52
N ARG A 69 -8.44 -6.16 0.60
CA ARG A 69 -8.96 -5.19 1.54
C ARG A 69 -7.90 -4.63 2.46
N ILE A 70 -8.19 -3.48 3.05
CA ILE A 70 -7.52 -2.94 4.22
C ILE A 70 -8.06 -3.65 5.48
N THR A 71 -7.20 -3.85 6.49
CA THR A 71 -7.61 -4.41 7.78
C THR A 71 -7.94 -3.30 8.78
N PHE A 72 -8.45 -3.66 9.96
CA PHE A 72 -8.70 -2.70 11.03
C PHE A 72 -7.41 -1.94 11.41
N ASP A 73 -6.33 -2.67 11.71
CA ASP A 73 -5.02 -2.08 12.01
C ASP A 73 -4.46 -1.24 10.84
N GLY A 74 -4.85 -1.56 9.60
CA GLY A 74 -4.51 -0.77 8.42
C GLY A 74 -5.21 0.59 8.38
N TYR A 75 -6.47 0.66 8.85
CA TYR A 75 -7.18 1.93 9.02
C TYR A 75 -6.49 2.81 10.06
N ASP A 76 -6.19 2.26 11.24
CA ASP A 76 -5.48 2.98 12.31
C ASP A 76 -4.14 3.53 11.81
N TYR A 77 -3.39 2.72 11.06
CA TYR A 77 -2.11 3.16 10.51
C TYR A 77 -2.28 4.25 9.43
N LEU A 78 -3.30 4.17 8.59
CA LEU A 78 -3.60 5.19 7.59
C LEU A 78 -3.97 6.53 8.24
N GLU A 79 -4.74 6.52 9.34
CA GLU A 79 -5.03 7.73 10.11
C GLU A 79 -3.76 8.37 10.67
N LEU A 80 -2.87 7.58 11.27
CA LEU A 80 -1.57 8.05 11.77
C LEU A 80 -0.70 8.70 10.67
N LEU A 81 -0.70 8.13 9.46
CA LEU A 81 0.02 8.70 8.32
C LEU A 81 -0.54 10.07 7.93
N ARG A 82 -1.87 10.20 7.85
CA ARG A 82 -2.56 11.46 7.51
C ARG A 82 -2.28 12.56 8.53
N GLU A 83 -2.27 12.22 9.82
CA GLU A 83 -1.93 13.15 10.90
C GLU A 83 -0.47 13.60 10.83
N SER A 84 0.44 12.69 10.47
CA SER A 84 1.88 12.99 10.33
C SER A 84 2.19 13.94 9.17
N THR A 85 1.33 13.98 8.14
CA THR A 85 1.48 14.86 6.97
C THR A 85 0.95 16.29 7.23
N LEU A 86 0.21 16.51 8.32
CA LEU A 86 -0.37 17.80 8.70
C LEU A 86 0.54 18.68 9.61
N THR A 87 1.78 18.23 9.88
CA THR A 87 2.81 18.95 10.64
C THR A 87 4.00 19.32 9.77
#